data_AF-F0WT91-F1
#
_entry.id   AF-F0WT91-F1
#
_cell.length_a   1.000
_cell.length_b   1.000
_cell.length_c   1.000
_cell.angle_alpha   90.00
_cell.angle_beta   90.00
_cell.angle_gamma   90.00
#
_symmetry.space_group_name_H-M   'P 1'
#
loop_
_entity.id
_entity.type
_entity.pdbx_description
1 polymer ?
#
loop_
_entity_poly.entity_id
_entity_poly.type
_entity_poly.pdbx_seq_one_letter_code
_entity_poly.pdbx_strand_id
1 'polypeptide(L)'
;MDINAAFDNIAGWEAQVIAENEQVGKEFGREIGYKEGYSLGCEKGAELGDELGFYHGCYIVWEKMMSSTHEKFRLTPRVPKLICAFGALLESISLEKDEIGGIILQLKFIRAKFKAITAQLRLQHKLLPDGKRPAHEDMSF
;
A
#
# COMPACT_ATOMS: atom_id res chain seq x y z
N MET A 1 26.83 -59.42 3.23
CA MET A 1 26.18 -58.19 3.75
C MET A 1 26.34 -58.23 5.25
N ASP A 2 27.03 -57.25 5.83
CA ASP A 2 27.27 -57.20 7.28
C ASP A 2 25.99 -56.72 7.98
N ILE A 3 25.41 -57.58 8.81
CA ILE A 3 24.15 -57.32 9.51
C ILE A 3 24.32 -56.18 10.51
N ASN A 4 25.50 -56.04 11.12
CA ASN A 4 25.75 -54.98 12.11
C ASN A 4 25.76 -53.61 11.43
N ALA A 5 26.37 -53.49 10.25
CA ALA A 5 26.34 -52.27 9.45
C ALA A 5 24.92 -51.88 9.01
N ALA A 6 24.02 -52.85 8.79
CA ALA A 6 22.62 -52.57 8.47
C ALA A 6 21.85 -51.99 9.66
N PHE A 7 22.08 -52.51 10.88
CA PHE A 7 21.46 -51.97 12.09
C PHE A 7 22.02 -50.60 12.48
N ASP A 8 23.31 -50.36 12.31
CA ASP A 8 23.93 -49.05 12.56
C ASP A 8 23.38 -47.97 11.62
N ASN A 9 23.17 -48.31 10.34
CA ASN A 9 22.54 -47.40 9.38
C ASN A 9 21.09 -47.06 9.76
N ILE A 10 20.31 -48.04 10.23
CA ILE A 10 18.93 -47.80 10.69
C ILE A 10 18.92 -46.91 11.94
N ALA A 11 19.86 -47.12 12.87
CA ALA A 11 19.96 -46.34 14.10
C ALA A 11 20.33 -44.86 13.84
N GLY A 12 21.10 -44.57 12.79
CA GLY A 12 21.48 -43.21 12.41
C GLY A 12 20.51 -42.49 11.46
N TRP A 13 19.55 -43.20 10.87
CA TRP A 13 18.73 -42.69 9.77
C TRP A 13 17.85 -41.50 10.17
N GLU A 14 17.26 -41.50 11.36
CA GLU A 14 16.43 -40.39 11.84
C GLU A 14 17.23 -39.09 11.93
N ALA A 15 18.43 -39.13 12.53
CA ALA A 15 19.29 -37.96 12.66
C ALA A 15 19.74 -37.43 11.28
N GLN A 16 20.02 -38.33 10.34
CA GLN A 16 20.34 -37.96 8.96
C GLN A 16 19.15 -37.28 8.26
N VAL A 17 17.96 -37.87 8.34
CA VAL A 17 16.73 -37.32 7.74
C VAL A 17 16.36 -35.97 8.35
N ILE A 18 16.51 -35.78 9.66
CA ILE A 18 16.28 -34.49 10.32
C ILE A 18 17.26 -33.44 9.79
N ALA A 19 18.55 -33.75 9.75
CA ALA A 19 19.57 -32.82 9.27
C ALA A 19 19.36 -32.42 7.80
N GLU A 20 19.03 -33.40 6.93
CA GLU A 20 18.72 -33.16 5.53
C GLU A 20 17.48 -32.28 5.36
N ASN A 21 16.39 -32.58 6.08
CA ASN A 21 15.13 -31.84 5.95
C ASN A 21 15.15 -30.48 6.64
N GLU A 22 15.97 -30.27 7.67
CA GLU A 22 16.10 -28.96 8.31
C GLU A 22 16.63 -27.92 7.31
N GLN A 23 17.65 -28.28 6.53
CA GLN A 23 18.21 -27.39 5.52
C GLN A 23 17.21 -27.14 4.39
N VAL A 24 16.54 -28.19 3.90
CA VAL A 24 15.49 -28.07 2.88
C VAL A 24 14.35 -27.17 3.37
N GLY A 25 13.89 -27.35 4.61
CA GLY A 25 12.84 -26.53 5.21
C GLY A 25 13.21 -25.06 5.33
N LYS A 26 14.46 -24.76 5.73
CA LYS A 26 14.98 -23.39 5.80
C LYS A 26 15.04 -22.74 4.43
N GLU A 27 15.55 -23.44 3.42
CA GLU A 27 15.64 -22.93 2.05
C GLU A 27 14.27 -22.67 1.44
N PHE A 28 13.34 -23.62 1.61
CA PHE A 28 11.96 -23.50 1.16
C PHE A 28 11.24 -22.33 1.84
N GLY A 29 11.35 -22.22 3.16
CA GLY A 29 10.76 -21.11 3.91
C GLY A 29 11.30 -19.75 3.47
N ARG A 30 12.61 -19.66 3.18
CA ARG A 30 13.23 -18.44 2.64
C ARG A 30 12.68 -18.10 1.26
N GLU A 31 12.57 -19.08 0.37
CA GLU A 31 12.10 -18.87 -1.00
C GLU A 31 10.64 -18.40 -1.03
N ILE A 32 9.76 -19.06 -0.26
CA ILE A 32 8.36 -18.66 -0.14
C ILE A 32 8.24 -17.28 0.48
N GLY A 33 8.91 -17.05 1.62
CA GLY A 33 8.85 -15.75 2.30
C GLY A 33 9.31 -14.60 1.41
N TYR A 34 10.33 -14.83 0.57
CA TYR A 34 10.75 -13.84 -0.42
C TYR A 34 9.70 -13.59 -1.50
N LYS A 35 9.15 -14.65 -2.10
CA LYS A 35 8.13 -14.54 -3.16
C LYS A 35 6.87 -13.83 -2.66
N GLU A 36 6.38 -14.23 -1.50
CA GLU A 36 5.19 -13.64 -0.88
C GLU A 36 5.44 -12.18 -0.49
N GLY A 37 6.55 -11.90 0.19
CA GLY A 37 6.92 -10.54 0.60
C GLY A 37 7.10 -9.60 -0.58
N TYR A 38 7.72 -10.08 -1.67
CA TYR A 38 7.87 -9.31 -2.90
C TYR A 38 6.52 -9.02 -3.56
N SER A 39 5.70 -10.05 -3.76
CA SER A 39 4.39 -9.92 -4.40
C SER A 39 3.49 -8.95 -3.64
N LEU A 40 3.41 -9.13 -2.31
CA LEU A 40 2.60 -8.28 -1.44
C LEU A 40 3.11 -6.84 -1.43
N GLY A 41 4.44 -6.65 -1.39
CA GLY A 41 5.07 -5.33 -1.46
C GLY A 41 4.74 -4.60 -2.76
N CYS A 42 4.80 -5.29 -3.90
CA CYS A 42 4.43 -4.73 -5.20
C CYS A 42 2.95 -4.35 -5.26
N GLU A 43 2.05 -5.25 -4.85
CA GLU A 43 0.60 -5.01 -4.86
C GLU A 43 0.23 -3.82 -3.98
N LYS A 44 0.68 -3.82 -2.72
CA LYS A 44 0.38 -2.74 -1.78
C LYS A 44 1.04 -1.43 -2.18
N GLY A 45 2.27 -1.47 -2.67
CA GLY A 45 2.95 -0.30 -3.22
C GLY A 45 2.18 0.33 -4.37
N ALA A 46 1.67 -0.47 -5.30
CA ALA A 46 0.84 0.00 -6.41
C ALA A 46 -0.48 0.61 -5.93
N GLU A 47 -1.20 -0.04 -5.01
CA GLU A 47 -2.44 0.50 -4.42
C GLU A 47 -2.22 1.87 -3.76
N LEU A 48 -1.16 2.00 -2.96
CA LEU A 48 -0.80 3.26 -2.31
C LEU A 48 -0.41 4.35 -3.33
N GLY A 49 0.37 3.98 -4.34
CA GLY A 49 0.82 4.89 -5.39
C GLY A 49 -0.34 5.41 -6.23
N ASP A 50 -1.28 4.54 -6.62
CA ASP A 50 -2.46 4.91 -7.40
C ASP A 50 -3.34 5.91 -6.64
N GLU A 51 -3.59 5.65 -5.35
CA GLU A 51 -4.38 6.56 -4.53
C GLU A 51 -3.70 7.92 -4.32
N LEU A 52 -2.41 7.94 -4.01
CA LEU A 52 -1.64 9.18 -3.85
C LEU A 52 -1.57 9.96 -5.17
N GLY A 53 -1.35 9.29 -6.28
CA GLY A 53 -1.32 9.89 -7.62
C GLY A 53 -2.66 10.54 -7.96
N PHE A 54 -3.78 9.86 -7.68
CA PHE A 54 -5.12 10.41 -7.86
C PHE A 54 -5.33 11.69 -7.03
N TYR A 55 -4.92 11.68 -5.76
CA TYR A 55 -5.02 12.84 -4.88
C TYR A 55 -4.15 14.01 -5.33
N HIS A 56 -2.91 13.74 -5.74
CA HIS A 56 -2.03 14.74 -6.34
C HIS A 56 -2.63 15.35 -7.60
N GLY A 57 -3.19 14.54 -8.50
CA GLY A 57 -3.87 15.02 -9.71
C GLY A 57 -5.02 15.97 -9.38
N CYS A 58 -5.86 15.61 -8.42
CA CYS A 58 -6.95 16.48 -7.95
C CYS A 58 -6.41 17.80 -7.38
N TYR A 59 -5.37 17.73 -6.55
CA TYR A 59 -4.74 18.90 -5.95
C TYR A 59 -4.22 19.87 -7.02
N ILE A 60 -3.47 19.39 -8.01
CA ILE A 60 -2.90 20.21 -9.10
C ILE A 60 -4.01 20.93 -9.88
N VAL A 61 -5.09 20.22 -10.19
CA VAL A 61 -6.24 20.81 -10.90
C VAL A 61 -6.89 21.90 -10.05
N TRP A 62 -7.17 21.62 -8.78
CA TRP A 62 -7.79 22.58 -7.86
C TRP A 62 -6.89 23.80 -7.60
N GLU A 63 -5.60 23.61 -7.42
CA GLU A 63 -4.62 24.67 -7.28
C GLU A 63 -4.62 25.58 -8.52
N LYS A 64 -4.56 24.99 -9.72
CA LYS A 64 -4.59 25.76 -10.97
C LYS A 64 -5.90 26.52 -11.16
N MET A 65 -7.02 25.92 -10.78
CA MET A 65 -8.34 26.59 -10.79
C MET A 65 -8.35 27.80 -9.86
N MET A 66 -7.81 27.68 -8.64
CA MET A 66 -7.71 28.82 -7.71
C MET A 66 -6.85 29.96 -8.27
N SER A 67 -5.73 29.65 -8.92
CA SER A 67 -4.85 30.67 -9.52
C SER A 67 -5.43 31.32 -10.79
N SER A 68 -6.38 30.68 -11.47
CA SER A 68 -6.98 31.15 -12.72
C SER A 68 -8.40 31.69 -12.56
N THR A 69 -8.88 31.83 -11.31
CA THR A 69 -10.29 32.15 -11.04
C THR A 69 -10.67 33.54 -11.55
N HIS A 70 -11.46 33.57 -12.62
CA HIS A 70 -12.29 34.72 -13.02
C HIS A 70 -13.40 34.95 -11.98
N GLU A 71 -13.85 36.19 -11.80
CA GLU A 71 -14.83 36.64 -10.79
C GLU A 71 -16.12 35.80 -10.64
N LYS A 72 -16.47 34.98 -11.64
CA LYS A 72 -17.68 34.14 -11.67
C LYS A 72 -17.61 32.87 -10.81
N PHE A 73 -16.43 32.45 -10.36
CA PHE A 73 -16.26 31.22 -9.56
C PHE A 73 -15.70 31.52 -8.17
N ARG A 74 -16.36 32.39 -7.40
CA ARG A 74 -15.97 32.66 -6.01
C ARG A 74 -16.29 31.46 -5.12
N LEU A 75 -15.29 30.62 -4.90
CA LEU A 75 -15.30 29.62 -3.84
C LEU A 75 -15.47 30.31 -2.49
N THR A 76 -16.13 29.64 -1.53
CA THR A 76 -16.16 30.16 -0.16
C THR A 76 -14.73 30.26 0.37
N PRO A 77 -14.40 31.23 1.25
CA PRO A 77 -13.04 31.43 1.78
C PRO A 77 -12.45 30.20 2.49
N ARG A 78 -13.32 29.24 2.83
CA ARG A 78 -12.98 27.99 3.51
C ARG A 78 -12.33 26.98 2.56
N VAL A 79 -12.77 26.89 1.30
CA VAL A 79 -12.30 25.87 0.35
C VAL A 79 -10.83 26.05 -0.03
N PRO A 80 -10.33 27.26 -0.36
CA PRO A 80 -8.91 27.45 -0.65
C PRO A 80 -8.00 27.05 0.52
N LYS A 81 -8.39 27.40 1.75
CA LYS A 81 -7.63 27.00 2.96
C LYS A 81 -7.57 25.48 3.12
N LEU A 82 -8.68 24.79 2.84
CA LEU A 82 -8.73 23.33 2.86
C LEU A 82 -7.82 22.71 1.80
N ILE A 83 -7.81 23.25 0.58
CA ILE A 83 -6.96 22.77 -0.52
C ILE A 83 -5.47 23.01 -0.22
N CYS A 84 -5.09 24.19 0.29
CA CYS A 84 -3.69 24.43 0.69
C CYS A 84 -3.25 23.46 1.80
N ALA A 85 -4.10 23.22 2.80
CA ALA A 85 -3.79 22.26 3.87
C ALA A 85 -3.77 20.80 3.38
N PHE A 86 -4.42 20.50 2.26
CA PHE A 86 -4.38 19.21 1.60
C PHE A 86 -3.08 19.03 0.81
N GLY A 87 -2.66 20.05 0.06
CA GLY A 87 -1.37 20.10 -0.63
C GLY A 87 -0.18 19.92 0.33
N ALA A 88 -0.19 20.62 1.47
CA ALA A 88 0.87 20.49 2.46
C ALA A 88 1.00 19.06 3.05
N LEU A 89 -0.10 18.31 3.16
CA LEU A 89 -0.02 16.89 3.54
C LEU A 89 0.56 16.03 2.42
N LEU A 90 0.16 16.27 1.18
CA LEU A 90 0.66 15.54 0.02
C LEU A 90 2.17 15.76 -0.17
N GLU A 91 2.64 17.00 -0.05
CA GLU A 91 4.07 17.36 -0.15
C GLU A 91 4.91 16.82 1.01
N SER A 92 4.29 16.53 2.16
CA SER A 92 4.99 15.96 3.31
C SER A 92 5.32 14.47 3.14
N ILE A 93 4.68 13.78 2.20
CA ILE A 93 4.92 12.36 1.94
C ILE A 93 6.15 12.21 1.04
N SER A 94 7.09 11.38 1.46
CA SER A 94 8.25 10.97 0.67
C SER A 94 8.26 9.45 0.50
N LEU A 95 7.86 8.97 -0.68
CA LEU A 95 7.81 7.54 -1.00
C LEU A 95 9.17 6.82 -0.85
N GLU A 96 10.28 7.55 -0.96
CA GLU A 96 11.64 7.01 -0.83
C GLU A 96 12.12 6.92 0.63
N LYS A 97 11.60 7.79 1.51
CA LYS A 97 12.14 7.98 2.87
C LYS A 97 11.19 7.52 3.96
N ASP A 98 9.90 7.53 3.68
CA ASP A 98 8.88 7.20 4.67
C ASP A 98 8.65 5.68 4.75
N GLU A 99 8.54 5.17 5.97
CA GLU A 99 8.07 3.81 6.19
C GLU A 99 6.61 3.67 5.76
N ILE A 100 6.24 2.50 5.23
CA ILE A 100 4.88 2.20 4.76
C ILE A 100 3.82 2.53 5.83
N GLY A 101 4.09 2.21 7.11
CA GLY A 101 3.19 2.53 8.21
C GLY A 101 2.95 4.03 8.39
N GLY A 102 3.98 4.85 8.18
CA GLY A 102 3.89 6.32 8.21
C GLY A 102 3.04 6.85 7.06
N ILE A 103 3.27 6.34 5.84
CA ILE A 103 2.49 6.72 4.66
C ILE A 103 1.01 6.39 4.85
N ILE A 104 0.68 5.20 5.36
CA ILE A 104 -0.71 4.79 5.65
C ILE A 104 -1.37 5.74 6.67
N LEU A 105 -0.63 6.18 7.69
CA LEU A 105 -1.16 7.13 8.67
C LEU A 105 -1.43 8.50 8.04
N GLN A 106 -0.52 9.02 7.20
CA GLN A 106 -0.72 10.27 6.47
C GLN A 106 -1.91 10.18 5.50
N LEU A 107 -2.07 9.05 4.80
CA LEU A 107 -3.20 8.79 3.92
C LEU A 107 -4.55 8.91 4.63
N LYS A 108 -4.66 8.52 5.91
CA LYS A 108 -5.90 8.72 6.69
C LYS A 108 -6.29 10.20 6.78
N PHE A 109 -5.31 11.08 7.00
CA PHE A 109 -5.55 12.53 7.06
C PHE A 109 -5.85 13.12 5.68
N ILE A 110 -5.16 12.65 4.65
CA ILE A 110 -5.40 13.04 3.24
C ILE A 110 -6.83 12.67 2.83
N ARG A 111 -7.25 11.42 3.04
CA ARG A 111 -8.63 10.94 2.76
C ARG A 111 -9.68 11.80 3.47
N ALA A 112 -9.45 12.13 4.75
CA ALA A 112 -10.36 12.97 5.52
C ALA A 112 -10.49 14.38 4.95
N LYS A 113 -9.37 15.02 4.58
CA LYS A 113 -9.37 16.34 3.94
C LYS A 113 -10.00 16.30 2.54
N PHE A 114 -9.70 15.28 1.75
CA PHE A 114 -10.29 15.08 0.43
C PHE A 114 -11.81 14.98 0.51
N LYS A 115 -12.34 14.18 1.46
CA LYS A 115 -13.78 14.09 1.73
C LYS A 115 -14.38 15.44 2.11
N ALA A 116 -13.68 16.24 2.93
CA ALA A 116 -14.14 17.58 3.29
C ALA A 116 -14.18 18.53 2.10
N ILE A 117 -13.15 18.52 1.22
CA ILE A 117 -13.09 19.37 0.02
C ILE A 117 -14.20 18.98 -0.96
N THR A 118 -14.33 17.69 -1.27
CA THR A 118 -15.34 17.20 -2.22
C THR A 118 -16.76 17.47 -1.73
N ALA A 119 -17.03 17.40 -0.43
CA ALA A 119 -18.33 17.81 0.13
C ALA A 119 -18.61 19.31 -0.05
N GLN A 120 -17.62 20.17 0.14
CA GLN A 120 -17.76 21.62 -0.07
C GLN A 120 -17.97 21.98 -1.56
N LEU A 121 -17.32 21.24 -2.46
CA LEU A 121 -17.45 21.41 -3.90
C LEU A 121 -18.66 20.67 -4.51
N ARG A 122 -19.42 19.92 -3.71
CA ARG A 122 -20.54 19.06 -4.16
C ARG A 122 -20.11 17.99 -5.19
N LEU A 123 -18.88 17.48 -5.04
CA LEU A 123 -18.25 16.47 -5.91
C LEU A 123 -18.13 15.09 -5.24
N GLN A 124 -18.73 14.87 -4.06
CA GLN A 124 -18.55 13.67 -3.25
C GLN A 124 -18.92 12.34 -3.94
N HIS A 125 -19.76 12.37 -4.99
CA HIS A 125 -20.13 11.19 -5.79
C HIS A 125 -19.48 11.17 -7.17
N LYS A 126 -18.71 12.20 -7.54
CA LYS A 126 -18.09 12.36 -8.86
C LYS A 126 -16.58 12.10 -8.85
N LEU A 127 -15.94 12.41 -7.73
CA LEU A 127 -14.51 12.19 -7.53
C LEU A 127 -14.33 11.08 -6.52
N LEU A 128 -14.16 9.86 -7.04
CA LEU A 128 -13.80 8.68 -6.28
C LEU A 128 -12.37 8.32 -6.64
N PRO A 129 -11.47 8.12 -5.66
CA PRO A 129 -10.22 7.42 -5.92
C PRO A 129 -10.60 6.05 -6.47
N ASP A 130 -10.13 5.73 -7.67
CA ASP A 130 -10.54 4.51 -8.36
C ASP A 130 -9.93 3.31 -7.63
N GLY A 131 -10.69 2.75 -6.69
CA GLY A 131 -10.29 1.62 -5.84
C GLY A 131 -11.46 0.71 -5.45
N LYS A 132 -12.66 0.98 -6.00
CA LYS A 132 -13.77 0.02 -6.00
C LYS A 132 -13.91 -0.60 -7.40
N ARG A 133 -12.87 -1.28 -7.86
CA ARG A 133 -13.12 -2.44 -8.73
C ARG A 133 -13.67 -3.55 -7.82
N PRO A 134 -14.86 -4.10 -8.08
CA PRO A 134 -15.30 -5.34 -7.41
C PRO A 134 -14.40 -6.47 -7.94
N ALA A 135 -13.24 -6.66 -7.33
CA ALA A 135 -12.33 -7.74 -7.68
C ALA A 135 -11.69 -8.42 -6.46
N HIS A 136 -11.98 -8.00 -5.23
CA HIS A 136 -11.46 -8.66 -4.03
C HIS A 136 -12.42 -8.63 -2.84
N GLU A 137 -13.73 -8.76 -3.09
CA GLU A 137 -14.67 -9.25 -2.07
C GLU A 137 -14.60 -10.79 -1.91
N ASP A 138 -13.84 -11.50 -2.76
CA ASP A 138 -13.74 -12.97 -2.79
C ASP A 138 -12.34 -13.53 -2.49
N MET A 139 -11.58 -12.96 -1.56
CA MET A 139 -10.50 -13.74 -0.90
C MET A 139 -10.59 -13.59 0.61
N SER A 140 -11.48 -14.40 1.17
CA SER A 140 -11.34 -14.96 2.50
C SER A 140 -9.98 -15.62 2.68
N PHE A 141 -9.18 -15.11 3.62
CA PHE A 141 -8.35 -15.89 4.52
C PHE A 141 -8.32 -15.21 5.89
#